data_AF-A0A344UU97-F1
#
_entry.id   AF-A0A344UU97-F1
#
_cell.length_a   1.000
_cell.length_b   1.000
_cell.length_c   1.000
_cell.angle_alpha   90.00
_cell.angle_beta   90.00
_cell.angle_gamma   90.00
#
_symmetry.space_group_name_H-M   'P 1'
#
loop_
_entity.id
_entity.type
_entity.pdbx_description
1 polymer ?
#
loop_
_entity_poly.entity_id
_entity_poly.type
_entity_poly.pdbx_seq_one_letter_code
_entity_poly.pdbx_strand_id
1 'polypeptide(L)' 'MVITHLGRQAAVLRGARAAQFLRDAEDDPQRAMARWTGNYKHGNEREARQHPRNR' A
#
# COMPACT_ATOMS: atom_id res chain seq x y z
N MET A 1 -4.15 11.11 10.52
CA MET A 1 -4.24 11.10 9.06
C MET A 1 -5.28 10.07 8.64
N VAL A 2 -6.21 10.44 7.76
CA VAL A 2 -7.19 9.52 7.18
C VAL A 2 -6.72 9.17 5.78
N ILE A 3 -6.61 7.87 5.49
CA ILE A 3 -6.34 7.35 4.16
C ILE A 3 -7.68 6.99 3.54
N THR A 4 -7.95 7.53 2.35
CA THR A 4 -9.13 7.21 1.57
C THR A 4 -8.76 6.46 0.29
N HIS A 5 -9.64 5.55 -0.13
CA HIS A 5 -9.54 4.85 -1.39
C HIS A 5 -10.92 4.91 -2.06
N LEU A 6 -10.98 5.49 -3.27
CA LEU A 6 -12.22 5.69 -4.02
C LEU A 6 -13.32 6.37 -3.19
N GLY A 7 -12.95 7.41 -2.45
CA GLY A 7 -13.87 8.17 -1.58
C GLY A 7 -14.30 7.45 -0.29
N ARG A 8 -13.85 6.22 -0.05
CA ARG A 8 -14.13 5.46 1.17
C ARG A 8 -12.92 5.50 2.10
N GLN A 9 -13.15 5.62 3.40
CA GLN A 9 -12.09 5.55 4.40
C GLN A 9 -11.49 4.13 4.41
N ALA A 10 -10.20 4.02 4.09
CA ALA A 10 -9.46 2.77 4.06
C ALA A 10 -8.68 2.52 5.35
N ALA A 11 -8.07 3.56 5.94
CA ALA A 11 -7.36 3.46 7.20
C ALA A 11 -7.27 4.80 7.94
N VAL A 12 -7.05 4.77 9.26
CA VAL A 12 -6.75 5.96 10.07
C VAL A 12 -5.43 5.74 10.78
N LEU A 13 -4.45 6.59 10.49
CA LEU A 13 -3.12 6.56 11.09
C LEU A 13 -2.98 7.68 12.11
N ARG A 14 -2.36 7.37 13.26
CA ARG A 14 -2.14 8.30 14.37
C ARG A 14 -0.64 8.47 14.64
N GLY A 15 -0.26 9.69 15.05
CA GLY A 15 1.09 10.02 15.50
C GLY A 15 2.19 9.51 14.57
N ALA A 16 3.15 8.78 15.15
CA ALA A 16 4.31 8.24 14.44
C ALA A 16 3.96 7.41 13.19
N ARG A 17 2.82 6.72 13.17
CA ARG A 17 2.40 5.94 11.98
C ARG A 17 2.01 6.83 10.81
N ALA A 18 1.43 8.00 11.07
CA ALA A 18 1.14 8.96 10.01
C ALA A 18 2.43 9.53 9.41
N ALA A 19 3.42 9.84 10.26
CA ALA A 19 4.73 10.30 9.80
C ALA A 19 5.48 9.22 9.01
N GLN A 20 5.40 7.95 9.42
CA GLN A 20 5.96 6.83 8.68
C GLN A 20 5.32 6.68 7.31
N PHE A 21 3.98 6.74 7.25
CA PHE A 21 3.26 6.69 5.97
C PHE A 21 3.71 7.78 5.00
N LEU A 22 3.87 9.02 5.47
CA LEU A 22 4.30 10.13 4.59
C LEU A 22 5.68 9.89 4.00
N ARG A 23 6.65 9.41 4.81
CA ARG A 23 7.97 9.04 4.31
C ARG A 23 7.92 7.92 3.28
N ASP A 24 7.20 6.84 3.59
CA ASP A 24 7.07 5.72 2.66
C ASP A 24 6.38 6.14 1.35
N ALA A 25 5.47 7.11 1.42
CA ALA A 25 4.73 7.64 0.27
C ALA A 25 5.53 8.65 -0.56
N GLU A 26 6.62 9.23 -0.05
CA GLU A 26 7.51 10.09 -0.85
C GLU A 26 8.19 9.29 -1.97
N ASP A 27 8.57 8.04 -1.69
CA ASP A 27 9.25 7.17 -2.65
C ASP A 27 8.26 6.48 -3.63
N ASP A 28 7.22 5.84 -3.10
CA ASP A 28 6.22 5.12 -3.90
C ASP A 28 4.83 5.20 -3.24
N PRO A 29 4.03 6.22 -3.59
CA PRO A 29 2.71 6.43 -3.02
C PRO A 29 1.78 5.22 -3.18
N GLN A 30 1.83 4.52 -4.32
CA GLN A 30 0.92 3.41 -4.61
C GLN A 30 1.26 2.18 -3.76
N ARG A 31 2.54 1.84 -3.68
CA ARG A 31 3.01 0.73 -2.83
C ARG A 31 2.81 1.03 -1.35
N ALA A 32 3.08 2.25 -0.91
CA ALA A 32 2.83 2.68 0.46
C ALA A 32 1.35 2.52 0.81
N MET A 33 0.46 3.07 -0.02
CA MET A 33 -0.99 2.92 0.14
C MET A 33 -1.41 1.45 0.20
N ALA A 34 -0.91 0.60 -0.70
CA ALA A 34 -1.22 -0.83 -0.70
C ALA A 34 -0.78 -1.53 0.60
N ARG A 35 0.41 -1.22 1.13
CA ARG A 35 0.89 -1.80 2.38
C ARG A 35 0.07 -1.34 3.58
N TRP A 36 -0.19 -0.05 3.67
CA TRP A 36 -0.86 0.56 4.81
C TRP A 36 -2.37 0.30 4.84
N THR A 37 -2.99 0.01 3.68
CA THR A 37 -4.41 -0.37 3.58
C THR A 37 -4.64 -1.89 3.56
N GLY A 38 -3.57 -2.70 3.52
CA GLY A 38 -3.68 -4.17 3.45
C GLY A 38 -3.89 -4.74 2.04
N ASN A 39 -3.94 -3.90 1.01
CA ASN A 39 -4.07 -4.30 -0.39
C ASN A 39 -2.76 -4.86 -1.00
N TYR A 40 -1.64 -4.80 -0.28
CA TYR A 40 -0.31 -5.25 -0.75
C TYR A 40 -0.24 -6.75 -1.11
N LYS A 41 -1.06 -7.61 -0.48
CA LYS A 41 -1.11 -9.04 -0.84
C LYS A 41 -1.91 -9.32 -2.13
N HIS A 42 -2.69 -8.36 -2.63
CA HIS A 42 -3.59 -8.58 -3.77
C HIS A 42 -3.01 -8.04 -5.10
N GLY A 43 -1.93 -7.25 -5.08
CA GLY A 43 -1.41 -6.55 -6.26
C GLY A 43 -0.44 -7.33 -7.15
N ASN A 44 0.21 -8.38 -6.62
CA ASN A 44 1.28 -9.07 -7.34
C ASN A 44 0.83 -10.34 -8.07
N GLU A 45 -0.48 -10.62 -8.20
CA GLU A 45 -0.96 -11.81 -8.93
C GLU A 45 -0.48 -11.83 -10.40
N ARG A 46 -0.33 -10.65 -11.04
CA ARG A 46 0.23 -10.53 -12.40
C ARG A 46 1.74 -10.73 -12.47
N GLU A 47 2.51 -10.13 -11.56
CA GLU A 47 3.98 -10.31 -11.51
C GLU A 47 4.37 -11.71 -11.03
N ALA A 48 3.63 -12.29 -10.08
CA ALA A 48 3.86 -13.64 -9.58
C ALA A 48 3.66 -14.70 -10.68
N ARG A 49 2.70 -14.51 -11.58
CA ARG A 49 2.54 -15.37 -12.77
C ARG A 49 3.73 -15.30 -13.75
N GLN A 50 4.47 -14.20 -13.79
CA GLN A 50 5.65 -14.04 -14.65
C GLN A 50 6.96 -14.39 -13.94
N HIS A 51 6.91 -14.76 -12.65
CA HIS A 51 8.11 -15.11 -11.91
C HIS A 51 8.76 -16.36 -12.53
N PRO A 52 10.08 -16.39 -12.75
CA PRO A 52 10.80 -17.55 -13.29
C PRO A 52 10.71 -18.83 -12.44
N ARG A 53 10.02 -18.77 -11.29
CA ARG A 53 9.75 -19.92 -10.41
C ARG A 53 8.39 -20.59 -10.67
N ASN A 54 7.52 -19.94 -11.45
CA ASN A 54 6.20 -20.41 -11.84
C ASN A 54 6.17 -20.90 -13.30
N ARG A 55 7.34 -21.14 -13.90
CA ARG A 55 7.51 -21.90 -15.15
C ARG A 55 8.06 -23.27 -14.81
#